data_AF-A0A830D6S1-F1
#
_entry.id   AF-A0A830D6S1-F1
#
_cell.length_a   1.000
_cell.length_b   1.000
_cell.length_c   1.000
_cell.angle_alpha   90.00
_cell.angle_beta   90.00
_cell.angle_gamma   90.00
#
_symmetry.space_group_name_H-M   'P 1'
#
loop_
_entity.id
_entity.type
_entity.pdbx_description
1 polymer ?
#
loop_
_entity_poly.entity_id
_entity_poly.type
_entity_poly.pdbx_seq_one_letter_code
_entity_poly.pdbx_strand_id
1 'polypeptide(L)'
;MPLVVWCVSYNAGDIGGRALQERDDYSWTVENNSIFSSSPRFDCTMKWDAKRKRFEAFRASRDRYRCGARRQCLWLVKEDGFYFSNDGVNWIKDFPWM
;
A
#
# COMPACT_ATOMS: atom_id res chain seq x y z
N MET A 1 3.05 0.21 20.17
CA MET A 1 3.30 -1.13 19.59
C MET A 1 3.64 -0.96 18.13
N PRO A 2 4.57 -1.72 17.54
CA PRO A 2 4.91 -1.57 16.14
C PRO A 2 3.76 -2.02 15.23
N LEU A 3 3.56 -1.30 14.13
CA LEU A 3 2.72 -1.74 13.01
C LEU A 3 3.54 -2.68 12.13
N VAL A 4 3.09 -3.91 11.93
CA VAL A 4 3.76 -4.83 11.01
C VAL A 4 3.09 -4.75 9.64
N VAL A 5 3.87 -4.39 8.62
CA VAL A 5 3.48 -4.48 7.21
C VAL A 5 4.10 -5.71 6.56
N TRP A 6 3.35 -6.37 5.69
CA TRP A 6 3.82 -7.45 4.85
C TRP A 6 3.15 -7.37 3.49
N CYS A 7 3.90 -7.28 2.40
CA CYS A 7 3.33 -7.10 1.07
C CYS A 7 3.76 -8.21 0.11
N VAL A 8 2.84 -8.61 -0.76
CA VAL A 8 3.06 -9.63 -1.78
C VAL A 8 2.69 -9.08 -3.15
N SER A 9 3.57 -9.28 -4.13
CA SER A 9 3.30 -9.09 -5.55
C SER A 9 2.62 -10.33 -6.10
N TYR A 10 1.54 -10.14 -6.86
CA TYR A 10 0.83 -11.26 -7.51
C TYR A 10 1.74 -12.01 -8.49
N ASN A 11 2.66 -11.30 -9.16
CA ASN A 11 3.52 -11.88 -10.20
C ASN A 11 4.90 -12.31 -9.66
N ALA A 12 5.46 -11.56 -8.72
CA ALA A 12 6.84 -11.74 -8.26
C ALA A 12 6.94 -12.42 -6.88
N GLY A 13 5.80 -12.70 -6.24
CA GLY A 13 5.77 -13.29 -4.91
C GLY A 13 5.98 -12.28 -3.80
N ASP A 14 6.51 -12.74 -2.68
CA ASP A 14 6.70 -11.93 -1.48
C ASP A 14 7.78 -10.85 -1.67
N ILE A 15 7.43 -9.60 -1.36
CA ILE A 15 8.36 -8.45 -1.39
C ILE A 15 8.82 -8.05 0.03
N GLY A 16 8.47 -8.88 1.01
CA GLY A 16 8.89 -8.79 2.39
C GLY A 16 7.93 -7.99 3.26
N GLY A 17 8.35 -7.83 4.51
CA GLY A 17 7.65 -7.03 5.49
C GLY A 17 8.58 -6.40 6.50
N ARG A 18 8.03 -5.45 7.24
CA ARG A 18 8.78 -4.65 8.20
C ARG A 18 7.90 -4.32 9.41
N ALA A 19 8.51 -4.28 10.58
CA ALA A 19 7.91 -3.64 11.74
C ALA A 19 8.19 -2.13 11.67
N LEU A 20 7.14 -1.33 11.62
CA LEU A 20 7.19 0.13 11.51
C LEU A 20 6.88 0.75 12.87
N GLN A 21 7.70 1.73 13.26
CA GLN A 21 7.35 2.67 14.31
C GLN A 21 6.54 3.83 13.74
N GLU A 22 6.01 4.71 14.60
CA GLU A 22 5.39 5.94 14.13
C GLU A 22 6.37 6.73 13.25
N ARG A 23 5.87 7.21 12.10
CA ARG A 23 6.64 7.98 11.09
C ARG A 23 7.65 7.17 10.28
N ASP A 24 7.72 5.85 10.47
CA ASP A 24 8.45 4.98 9.55
C ASP A 24 7.65 4.74 8.27
N ASP A 25 8.36 4.70 7.15
CA ASP A 25 7.80 4.37 5.85
C ASP A 25 8.24 2.97 5.38
N TYR A 26 7.35 2.30 4.64
CA TYR A 26 7.66 1.10 3.87
C TYR A 26 7.28 1.37 2.41
N SER A 27 8.29 1.45 1.55
CA SER A 27 8.14 1.85 0.16
C SER A 27 8.82 0.87 -0.78
N TRP A 28 8.24 0.69 -1.96
CA TRP A 28 8.85 -0.02 -3.08
C TRP A 28 8.51 0.71 -4.38
N THR A 29 9.34 0.48 -5.40
CA THR A 29 9.12 1.04 -6.74
C THR A 29 8.47 -0.01 -7.63
N VAL A 30 7.51 0.43 -8.44
CA VAL A 30 6.84 -0.43 -9.43
C VAL A 30 7.24 0.00 -10.83
N GLU A 31 7.96 -0.86 -11.53
CA GLU A 31 8.21 -0.69 -12.96
C GLU A 31 7.00 -1.20 -13.75
N ASN A 32 6.23 -0.27 -14.31
CA ASN A 32 5.10 -0.61 -15.16
C ASN A 32 5.57 -0.80 -16.61
N ASN A 33 6.26 -1.91 -16.89
CA ASN A 33 6.59 -2.30 -18.25
C ASN A 33 5.37 -2.94 -18.90
N SER A 34 4.64 -2.14 -19.69
CA SER A 34 3.42 -2.53 -20.44
C SER A 34 3.60 -3.69 -21.43
N ILE A 35 4.79 -4.29 -21.52
CA ILE A 35 5.16 -5.39 -22.42
C ILE A 35 4.80 -6.76 -21.80
N PHE A 36 4.75 -6.87 -20.47
CA PHE A 36 4.37 -8.12 -19.80
C PHE A 36 2.85 -8.19 -19.58
N SER A 37 2.23 -9.34 -19.91
CA SER A 37 0.76 -9.48 -19.98
C SER A 37 0.02 -9.39 -18.63
N SER A 38 0.74 -9.24 -17.52
CA SER A 38 0.15 -9.13 -16.18
C SER A 38 0.43 -7.76 -15.56
N SER A 39 -0.63 -6.95 -15.41
CA SER A 39 -0.61 -5.68 -14.68
C SER A 39 -0.07 -5.89 -13.26
N PRO A 40 0.99 -5.18 -12.83
CA PRO A 40 1.51 -5.28 -11.47
C PRO A 40 0.40 -5.07 -10.44
N ARG A 41 0.35 -5.97 -9.46
CA ARG A 41 -0.62 -5.97 -8.37
C ARG A 41 0.07 -6.36 -7.07
N PHE A 42 -0.18 -5.58 -6.03
CA PHE A 42 0.39 -5.76 -4.70
C PHE A 42 -0.71 -5.75 -3.65
N ASP A 43 -0.78 -6.83 -2.89
CA ASP A 43 -1.64 -6.92 -1.70
C ASP A 43 -0.76 -6.80 -0.46
N CYS A 44 -1.17 -5.93 0.47
CA CYS A 44 -0.48 -5.75 1.74
C CYS A 44 -1.35 -6.22 2.89
N THR A 45 -0.72 -6.86 3.86
CA THR A 45 -1.30 -7.21 5.16
C THR A 45 -0.67 -6.33 6.21
N MET A 46 -1.52 -5.66 6.98
CA MET A 46 -1.13 -4.82 8.09
C MET A 46 -1.64 -5.45 9.38
N LYS A 47 -0.77 -5.53 10.39
CA LYS A 47 -1.11 -6.00 11.72
C LYS A 47 -0.71 -4.95 12.75
N TRP A 48 -1.67 -4.51 13.54
CA TRP A 48 -1.43 -3.65 14.69
C TRP A 48 -2.10 -4.27 15.90
N ASP A 49 -1.29 -4.74 16.85
CA ASP A 49 -1.78 -5.42 18.04
C ASP A 49 -2.68 -6.61 17.66
N ALA A 50 -3.95 -6.63 18.09
CA ALA A 50 -4.93 -7.64 17.73
C ALA A 50 -5.61 -7.39 16.37
N LYS A 51 -5.48 -6.20 15.77
CA LYS A 51 -6.09 -5.84 14.48
C LYS A 51 -5.23 -6.39 13.33
N ARG A 52 -5.87 -6.98 12.32
CA ARG A 52 -5.22 -7.43 11.08
C ARG A 52 -6.11 -7.13 9.89
N LYS A 53 -5.55 -6.51 8.85
CA LYS A 53 -6.26 -6.23 7.60
C LYS A 53 -5.38 -6.50 6.39
N ARG A 54 -5.94 -7.19 5.39
CA ARG A 54 -5.33 -7.34 4.06
C ARG A 54 -6.08 -6.45 3.08
N PHE A 55 -5.36 -5.74 2.23
CA PHE A 55 -5.94 -4.86 1.21
C PHE A 55 -5.06 -4.80 -0.04
N GLU A 56 -5.67 -4.45 -1.18
CA GLU A 56 -4.95 -4.24 -2.44
C GLU A 56 -4.31 -2.84 -2.45
N ALA A 57 -3.05 -2.78 -2.02
CA ALA A 57 -2.30 -1.53 -1.88
C ALA A 57 -2.02 -0.87 -3.24
N PHE A 58 -1.78 -1.67 -4.28
CA PHE A 58 -1.55 -1.17 -5.63
C PHE A 58 -2.04 -2.15 -6.69
N ARG A 59 -2.67 -1.63 -7.74
CA ARG A 59 -2.96 -2.36 -8.97
C ARG A 59 -2.80 -1.43 -10.16
N ALA A 60 -1.89 -1.74 -11.08
CA ALA A 60 -1.54 -0.79 -12.15
C ALA A 60 -2.74 -0.39 -13.01
N SER A 61 -3.68 -1.29 -13.30
CA SER A 61 -4.91 -0.97 -14.04
C SER A 61 -5.85 0.00 -13.30
N ARG A 62 -5.88 -0.03 -11.96
CA ARG A 62 -6.71 0.83 -11.10
C ARG A 62 -6.00 2.17 -10.84
N ASP A 63 -4.70 2.10 -10.57
CA ASP A 63 -3.95 3.21 -9.98
C ASP A 63 -3.17 4.05 -10.98
N ARG A 64 -3.19 3.70 -12.28
CA ARG A 64 -2.59 4.47 -13.36
C ARG A 64 -2.90 5.97 -13.31
N TYR A 65 -4.13 6.32 -12.92
CA TYR A 65 -4.58 7.70 -12.76
C TYR A 65 -4.74 8.10 -11.28
N ARG A 66 -4.93 7.13 -10.38
CA ARG A 66 -5.16 7.38 -8.95
C ARG A 66 -3.91 7.95 -8.26
N CYS A 67 -2.70 7.49 -8.62
CA CYS A 67 -1.44 7.97 -8.03
C CYS A 67 -1.01 9.39 -8.51
N GLY A 68 -1.86 10.09 -9.26
CA GLY A 68 -1.64 11.48 -9.66
C GLY A 68 -0.41 11.70 -10.55
N ALA A 69 -0.08 12.97 -10.79
CA ALA A 69 1.03 13.37 -11.66
C ALA A 69 2.41 12.96 -11.10
N ARG A 70 2.53 12.88 -9.78
CA ARG A 70 3.76 12.43 -9.09
C ARG A 70 3.97 10.93 -9.16
N ARG A 71 2.98 10.16 -9.64
CA ARG A 71 3.00 8.69 -9.68
C ARG A 71 3.27 8.07 -8.30
N GLN A 72 2.76 8.71 -7.26
CA GLN A 72 2.89 8.27 -5.88
C GLN A 72 1.52 7.79 -5.38
N CYS A 73 1.49 6.57 -4.84
CA CYS A 73 0.33 6.03 -4.15
C CYS A 73 0.73 5.81 -2.70
N LEU A 74 0.23 6.68 -1.83
CA LEU A 74 0.61 6.73 -0.43
C LEU A 74 -0.52 6.22 0.45
N TRP A 75 -0.17 5.44 1.46
CA TRP A 75 -1.09 4.91 2.45
C TRP A 75 -0.64 5.36 3.84
N LEU A 76 -1.50 6.08 4.54
CA LEU A 76 -1.31 6.47 5.93
C LEU A 76 -2.21 5.61 6.81
N VAL A 77 -1.60 4.85 7.71
CA VAL A 77 -2.29 3.94 8.62
C VAL A 77 -2.41 4.62 9.99
N LYS A 78 -3.64 4.72 10.49
CA LYS A 78 -3.97 5.30 11.80
C LYS A 78 -4.81 4.33 12.62
N GLU A 79 -5.06 4.64 13.89
CA GLU A 79 -5.82 3.78 14.81
C GLU A 79 -7.23 3.45 14.31
N ASP A 80 -7.81 4.38 13.55
CA ASP A 80 -9.18 4.36 13.07
C ASP A 80 -9.32 3.85 11.63
N GLY A 81 -8.22 3.70 10.89
CA GLY A 81 -8.26 3.13 9.54
C GLY A 81 -7.09 3.51 8.63
N PHE A 82 -7.36 3.37 7.34
CA PHE A 82 -6.41 3.48 6.25
C PHE A 82 -6.79 4.65 5.36
N TYR A 83 -5.83 5.52 5.11
CA TYR A 83 -6.01 6.74 4.35
C TYR A 83 -5.16 6.68 3.09
N PHE A 84 -5.73 7.06 1.96
CA PHE A 84 -5.03 7.16 0.69
C PHE A 84 -4.71 8.62 0.37
N SER A 85 -3.54 8.85 -0.23
CA SER A 85 -3.17 10.13 -0.83
C SER A 85 -2.30 9.91 -2.07
N ASN A 86 -2.38 10.83 -3.03
CA ASN A 86 -1.52 10.89 -4.20
C ASN A 86 -0.59 12.11 -4.25
N ASP A 87 -0.63 12.96 -3.21
CA ASP A 87 0.19 14.17 -3.09
C ASP A 87 0.89 14.29 -1.73
N GLY A 88 0.53 13.43 -0.77
CA GLY A 88 1.06 13.42 0.60
C GLY A 88 0.45 14.48 1.52
N VAL A 89 -0.50 15.28 1.01
CA VAL A 89 -1.10 16.42 1.72
C VAL A 89 -2.58 16.15 1.96
N ASN A 90 -3.31 15.74 0.93
CA ASN A 90 -4.74 15.45 1.00
C ASN A 90 -4.94 13.96 1.26
N TRP A 91 -5.41 13.62 2.46
CA TRP A 91 -5.61 12.25 2.92
C TRP A 91 -7.09 11.91 3.03
N ILE A 92 -7.54 10.92 2.26
CA ILE A 92 -8.93 10.46 2.25
C ILE A 92 -8.99 9.10 2.93
N LYS A 93 -9.86 8.96 3.94
CA LYS A 93 -10.10 7.67 4.60
C LYS A 93 -10.78 6.73 3.62
N ASP A 94 -10.11 5.63 3.30
CA ASP A 94 -10.59 4.65 2.32
C ASP A 94 -11.37 3.55 3.04
N PHE A 95 -10.86 3.04 4.16
CA PHE A 95 -11.55 2.02 4.97
C PHE A 95 -11.05 1.96 6.43
N PRO A 96 -11.88 1.50 7.38
CA PRO A 96 -11.49 1.23 8.77
C PRO A 96 -10.71 -0.09 8.93
N TRP A 97 -10.28 -0.42 10.15
CA TRP A 97 -9.64 -1.71 10.47
C TRP A 97 -10.59 -2.93 10.43
N MET A 98 -11.88 -2.73 10.72
CA MET A 98 -12.96 -3.71 10.50
C MET A 98 -13.78 -3.25 9.30
#